data_AF-A0A9E2QS16-F1
#
_entry.id   AF-A0A9E2QS16-F1
#
_cell.length_a   1.000
_cell.length_b   1.000
_cell.length_c   1.000
_cell.angle_alpha   90.00
_cell.angle_beta   90.00
_cell.angle_gamma   90.00
#
_symmetry.space_group_name_H-M   'P 1'
#
loop_
_entity.id
_entity.type
_entity.pdbx_description
1 polymer ?
#
loop_
_entity_poly.entity_id
_entity_poly.type
_entity_poly.pdbx_seq_one_letter_code
_entity_poly.pdbx_strand_id
1 'polypeptide(L)'
;MSDTGGNFICYTNGIGIYNSNHELIENGDSLNCCNDIFPDYYDYGYAIPQGIINFTFFNKNQTWFIHKTLDFDVYPAASFKLLLTKIKHSPLKVVKKNQLILKDTLYALATASTRHANGRDWWLIQQKYKSNKYFIYNISENSINSDSTYFDNWINSIIGGQRLFTPDGLKYIETGAYDTSAFRYLIRIFDFDRCTGTLSNPIHFEFVDSLTASTGA
;
A
#
# COMPACT_ATOMS: atom_id res chain seq x y z
N MET A 1 -1.17 -3.42 14.75
CA MET A 1 -2.30 -4.33 14.42
C MET A 1 -2.94 -4.81 15.70
N SER A 2 -4.24 -5.07 15.68
CA SER A 2 -4.97 -5.57 16.85
C SER A 2 -5.86 -6.76 16.48
N ASP A 3 -6.26 -7.54 17.49
CA ASP A 3 -7.25 -8.61 17.37
C ASP A 3 -8.69 -8.04 17.28
N THR A 4 -9.70 -8.91 17.22
CA THR A 4 -11.12 -8.49 17.19
C THR A 4 -11.58 -7.80 18.48
N GLY A 5 -10.87 -7.99 19.59
CA GLY A 5 -11.11 -7.31 20.86
C GLY A 5 -10.39 -5.98 20.99
N GLY A 6 -9.59 -5.59 19.99
CA GLY A 6 -8.78 -4.37 20.03
C GLY A 6 -7.44 -4.54 20.73
N ASN A 7 -7.07 -5.75 21.19
CA ASN A 7 -5.79 -5.99 21.83
C ASN A 7 -4.67 -5.92 20.80
N PHE A 8 -3.60 -5.21 21.12
CA PHE A 8 -2.46 -5.06 20.23
C PHE A 8 -1.73 -6.40 20.02
N ILE A 9 -1.43 -6.73 18.75
CA ILE A 9 -0.72 -7.95 18.36
C ILE A 9 0.74 -7.64 18.04
N CYS A 10 0.96 -6.90 16.95
CA CYS A 10 2.28 -6.46 16.51
C CYS A 10 2.19 -5.29 15.53
N TYR A 11 3.34 -4.70 15.22
CA TYR A 11 3.51 -3.63 14.25
C TYR A 11 4.84 -3.77 13.52
N THR A 12 5.10 -2.88 12.57
CA THR A 12 6.34 -2.88 11.80
C THR A 12 6.74 -1.47 11.42
N ASN A 13 8.03 -1.24 11.33
CA ASN A 13 8.65 -0.04 10.74
C ASN A 13 9.07 -0.28 9.27
N GLY A 14 8.64 -1.39 8.65
CA GLY A 14 9.04 -1.79 7.30
C GLY A 14 10.34 -2.59 7.23
N ILE A 15 11.09 -2.71 8.33
CA ILE A 15 12.33 -3.53 8.45
C ILE A 15 12.09 -4.70 9.42
N GLY A 16 11.62 -4.42 10.63
CA GLY A 16 11.33 -5.39 11.66
C GLY A 16 9.82 -5.48 11.95
N ILE A 17 9.40 -6.62 12.49
CA ILE A 17 8.05 -6.83 13.05
C ILE A 17 8.19 -7.05 14.55
N TYR A 18 7.49 -6.23 15.34
CA TYR A 18 7.65 -6.16 16.79
C TYR A 18 6.32 -6.42 17.50
N ASN A 19 6.36 -7.15 18.61
CA ASN A 19 5.20 -7.44 19.45
C ASN A 19 4.78 -6.21 20.30
N SER A 20 3.82 -6.41 21.22
CA SER A 20 3.34 -5.38 22.15
C SER A 20 4.40 -4.80 23.08
N ASN A 21 5.49 -5.53 23.33
CA ASN A 21 6.58 -5.13 24.22
C ASN A 21 7.74 -4.50 23.44
N HIS A 22 7.55 -4.18 22.16
CA HIS A 22 8.63 -3.73 21.26
C HIS A 22 9.74 -4.77 21.03
N GLU A 23 9.44 -6.05 21.24
CA GLU A 23 10.41 -7.13 20.99
C GLU A 23 10.22 -7.67 19.58
N LEU A 24 11.32 -7.90 18.87
CA LEU A 24 11.30 -8.50 17.54
C LEU A 24 10.68 -9.91 17.62
N ILE A 25 9.67 -10.17 16.79
CA ILE A 25 9.05 -11.51 16.74
C ILE A 25 9.95 -12.50 16.02
N GLU A 26 9.75 -13.80 16.25
CA GLU A 26 10.52 -14.86 15.57
C GLU A 26 10.40 -14.69 14.03
N ASN A 27 11.56 -14.64 13.36
CA ASN A 27 11.71 -14.36 11.94
C ASN A 27 11.12 -13.01 11.50
N GLY A 28 10.93 -12.05 12.41
CA GLY A 28 10.35 -10.73 12.15
C GLY A 28 11.30 -9.70 11.54
N ASP A 29 12.59 -10.01 11.44
CA ASP A 29 13.64 -9.14 10.89
C ASP A 29 13.56 -9.03 9.36
N SER A 30 14.29 -8.07 8.80
CA SER A 30 14.63 -8.04 7.37
C SER A 30 13.44 -8.01 6.39
N LEU A 31 12.32 -7.40 6.75
CA LEU A 31 11.29 -7.01 5.79
C LEU A 31 11.89 -6.05 4.76
N ASN A 32 11.43 -6.16 3.50
CA ASN A 32 11.89 -5.34 2.39
C ASN A 32 13.40 -5.38 2.09
N CYS A 33 14.17 -6.20 2.81
CA CYS A 33 15.52 -6.54 2.40
C CYS A 33 15.50 -7.21 1.01
N CYS A 34 16.59 -7.26 0.28
CA CYS A 34 17.95 -6.87 0.61
C CYS A 34 18.43 -6.04 -0.57
N ASN A 35 17.85 -4.86 -0.74
CA ASN A 35 18.28 -3.90 -1.75
C ASN A 35 19.35 -2.97 -1.18
N ASP A 36 19.97 -2.18 -2.05
CA ASP A 36 21.16 -1.39 -1.70
C ASP A 36 20.90 -0.36 -0.61
N ILE A 37 19.64 0.08 -0.43
CA ILE A 37 19.27 1.04 0.61
C ILE A 37 18.87 0.39 1.94
N PHE A 38 18.64 -0.93 1.98
CA PHE A 38 18.22 -1.59 3.22
C PHE A 38 19.16 -1.31 4.41
N PRO A 39 20.50 -1.31 4.24
CA PRO A 39 21.42 -0.93 5.33
C PRO A 39 21.22 0.50 5.84
N ASP A 40 20.95 1.45 4.94
CA ASP A 40 20.79 2.87 5.30
C ASP A 40 19.55 3.14 6.16
N TYR A 41 18.51 2.31 5.99
CA TYR A 41 17.24 2.43 6.71
C TYR A 41 17.06 1.40 7.82
N TYR A 42 18.06 0.55 8.08
CA TYR A 42 17.94 -0.56 9.03
C TYR A 42 17.55 -0.08 10.44
N ASP A 43 18.20 0.99 10.91
CA ASP A 43 18.00 1.52 12.26
C ASP A 43 16.73 2.39 12.39
N TYR A 44 16.20 2.92 11.29
CA TYR A 44 15.10 3.88 11.28
C TYR A 44 13.76 3.28 10.82
N GLY A 45 13.81 2.27 9.96
CA GLY A 45 12.66 1.80 9.20
C GLY A 45 12.48 2.53 7.86
N TYR A 46 11.60 1.99 7.02
CA TYR A 46 11.26 2.59 5.74
C TYR A 46 10.20 3.68 5.89
N ALA A 47 10.55 4.92 5.56
CA ALA A 47 9.62 6.05 5.54
C ALA A 47 8.83 6.12 4.22
N ILE A 48 8.02 5.09 3.93
CA ILE A 48 7.18 5.02 2.73
C ILE A 48 5.72 5.22 3.13
N PRO A 49 5.16 6.44 3.01
CA PRO A 49 3.73 6.68 3.20
C PRO A 49 2.86 5.70 2.40
N GLN A 50 1.98 4.98 3.12
CA GLN A 50 1.13 3.94 2.54
C GLN A 50 1.93 2.86 1.77
N GLY A 51 3.16 2.58 2.19
CA GLY A 51 4.06 1.58 1.61
C GLY A 51 3.85 0.16 2.14
N ILE A 52 3.09 0.02 3.23
CA ILE A 52 2.73 -1.26 3.85
C ILE A 52 1.28 -1.23 4.30
N ILE A 53 0.58 -2.34 4.10
CA ILE A 53 -0.81 -2.52 4.52
C ILE A 53 -1.02 -3.94 5.03
N ASN A 54 -1.90 -4.09 6.04
CA ASN A 54 -2.15 -5.36 6.68
C ASN A 54 -3.55 -5.91 6.39
N PHE A 55 -3.65 -7.23 6.26
CA PHE A 55 -4.89 -7.97 6.08
C PHE A 55 -4.97 -9.07 7.13
N THR A 56 -5.85 -8.90 8.12
CA THR A 56 -6.02 -9.86 9.21
C THR A 56 -7.18 -10.82 8.91
N PHE A 57 -6.88 -12.11 8.95
CA PHE A 57 -7.82 -13.21 8.77
C PHE A 57 -8.02 -13.92 10.10
N PHE A 58 -8.96 -13.42 10.91
CA PHE A 58 -9.18 -13.87 12.28
C PHE A 58 -9.46 -15.38 12.39
N ASN A 59 -10.22 -15.95 11.45
CA ASN A 59 -10.51 -17.38 11.41
C ASN A 59 -9.27 -18.28 11.29
N LYS A 60 -8.17 -17.73 10.76
CA LYS A 60 -6.89 -18.44 10.60
C LYS A 60 -5.83 -18.02 11.60
N ASN A 61 -6.16 -17.10 12.50
CA ASN A 61 -5.22 -16.54 13.46
C ASN A 61 -3.93 -16.04 12.77
N GLN A 62 -4.14 -15.30 11.68
CA GLN A 62 -3.10 -14.94 10.73
C GLN A 62 -3.29 -13.51 10.22
N THR A 63 -2.18 -12.79 10.03
CA THR A 63 -2.14 -11.52 9.31
C THR A 63 -1.15 -11.56 8.16
N TRP A 64 -1.51 -10.92 7.06
CA TRP A 64 -0.62 -10.69 5.94
C TRP A 64 -0.21 -9.22 5.92
N PHE A 65 1.05 -8.95 5.69
CA PHE A 65 1.54 -7.66 5.24
C PHE A 65 1.77 -7.72 3.74
N ILE A 66 1.19 -6.77 3.03
CA ILE A 66 1.59 -6.44 1.67
C ILE A 66 2.39 -5.15 1.75
N HIS A 67 3.64 -5.21 1.29
CA HIS A 67 4.60 -4.14 1.47
C HIS A 67 5.47 -3.96 0.23
N LYS A 68 6.10 -2.79 0.13
CA LYS A 68 6.88 -2.40 -1.03
C LYS A 68 8.32 -2.07 -0.66
N THR A 69 9.24 -2.38 -1.57
CA THR A 69 10.62 -1.87 -1.53
C THR A 69 10.63 -0.39 -1.87
N LEU A 70 11.69 0.32 -1.48
CA LEU A 70 11.97 1.67 -1.97
C LEU A 70 13.22 1.59 -2.84
N ASP A 71 13.15 2.11 -4.06
CA ASP A 71 14.20 1.95 -5.07
C ASP A 71 14.47 3.31 -5.73
N PHE A 72 15.72 3.76 -5.68
CA PHE A 72 16.15 5.11 -6.11
C PHE A 72 16.80 5.14 -7.50
N ASP A 73 16.76 4.02 -8.24
CA ASP A 73 17.26 3.94 -9.63
C ASP A 73 16.50 4.85 -10.61
N VAL A 74 15.35 5.40 -10.17
CA VAL A 74 14.53 6.33 -10.93
C VAL A 74 14.16 7.55 -10.06
N TYR A 75 13.92 8.68 -10.72
CA TYR A 75 13.56 9.94 -10.05
C TYR A 75 12.13 10.43 -10.36
N PRO A 76 11.33 10.80 -9.33
CA PRO A 76 11.41 10.35 -7.95
C PRO A 76 11.47 8.82 -7.77
N ALA A 77 11.76 8.37 -6.54
CA ALA A 77 11.87 6.95 -6.21
C ALA A 77 10.61 6.15 -6.58
N ALA A 78 10.81 4.89 -6.94
CA ALA A 78 9.75 3.93 -7.24
C ALA A 78 9.83 2.73 -6.27
N SER A 79 8.88 1.80 -6.41
CA SER A 79 8.95 0.50 -5.77
C SER A 79 9.01 -0.58 -6.85
N PHE A 80 10.08 -1.37 -6.88
CA PHE A 80 10.25 -2.44 -7.87
C PHE A 80 9.62 -3.76 -7.48
N LYS A 81 9.27 -3.94 -6.21
CA LYS A 81 8.66 -5.16 -5.71
C LYS A 81 7.46 -4.86 -4.82
N LEU A 82 6.35 -5.51 -5.12
CA LEU A 82 5.25 -5.73 -4.18
C LEU A 82 5.45 -7.10 -3.54
N LEU A 83 5.50 -7.14 -2.21
CA LEU A 83 5.91 -8.31 -1.43
C LEU A 83 4.84 -8.70 -0.42
N LEU A 84 4.76 -9.99 -0.12
CA LEU A 84 3.88 -10.59 0.86
C LEU A 84 4.68 -11.18 2.02
N THR A 85 4.33 -10.79 3.24
CA THR A 85 4.80 -11.41 4.47
C THR A 85 3.61 -11.93 5.27
N LYS A 86 3.66 -13.19 5.72
CA LYS A 86 2.59 -13.87 6.46
C LYS A 86 3.02 -14.10 7.91
N ILE A 87 2.17 -13.69 8.84
CA ILE A 87 2.39 -13.74 10.30
C ILE A 87 1.31 -14.63 10.92
N LYS A 88 1.71 -15.65 11.67
CA LYS A 88 0.79 -16.43 12.53
C LYS A 88 0.78 -15.79 13.92
N HIS A 89 -0.36 -15.77 14.62
CA HIS A 89 -0.44 -15.15 15.95
C HIS A 89 -0.19 -16.14 17.11
N SER A 90 -0.24 -17.45 16.86
CA SER A 90 0.01 -18.47 17.90
C SER A 90 0.81 -19.68 17.36
N PRO A 91 2.13 -19.76 17.64
CA PRO A 91 2.96 -18.70 18.23
C PRO A 91 3.06 -17.49 17.31
N LEU A 92 3.33 -16.31 17.89
CA LEU A 92 3.49 -15.07 17.13
C LEU A 92 4.81 -15.09 16.35
N LYS A 93 4.73 -15.32 15.04
CA LYS A 93 5.93 -15.41 14.19
C LYS A 93 5.65 -15.20 12.71
N VAL A 94 6.70 -14.83 11.97
CA VAL A 94 6.66 -14.83 10.51
C VAL A 94 6.82 -16.25 9.99
N VAL A 95 5.90 -16.67 9.12
CA VAL A 95 5.88 -18.01 8.50
C VAL A 95 6.19 -17.99 7.00
N LYS A 96 6.03 -16.84 6.34
CA LYS A 96 6.55 -16.57 4.99
C LYS A 96 6.96 -15.10 4.94
N LYS A 97 8.15 -14.79 4.43
CA LYS A 97 8.73 -13.44 4.41
C LYS A 97 9.04 -13.02 2.97
N ASN A 98 8.79 -11.75 2.63
CA ASN A 98 9.21 -11.13 1.36
C ASN A 98 8.86 -11.96 0.10
N GLN A 99 7.70 -12.60 0.07
CA GLN A 99 7.27 -13.40 -1.09
C GLN A 99 6.83 -12.47 -2.22
N LEU A 100 7.42 -12.62 -3.40
CA LEU A 100 7.13 -11.73 -4.54
C LEU A 100 5.67 -11.89 -4.99
N ILE A 101 4.92 -10.78 -4.99
CA ILE A 101 3.61 -10.68 -5.63
C ILE A 101 3.78 -10.14 -7.06
N LEU A 102 4.49 -9.02 -7.21
CA LEU A 102 4.71 -8.36 -8.49
C LEU A 102 6.10 -7.72 -8.52
N LYS A 103 6.77 -7.84 -9.67
CA LYS A 103 7.97 -7.06 -10.03
C LYS A 103 7.62 -6.14 -11.20
N ASP A 104 7.53 -4.84 -10.96
CA ASP A 104 7.24 -3.79 -11.95
C ASP A 104 7.68 -2.43 -11.36
N THR A 105 7.61 -1.33 -12.11
CA THR A 105 7.89 0.02 -11.63
C THR A 105 6.65 0.62 -10.96
N LEU A 106 6.41 0.31 -9.68
CA LEU A 106 5.24 0.77 -8.95
C LEU A 106 5.46 2.17 -8.40
N TYR A 107 4.36 2.92 -8.25
CA TYR A 107 4.41 4.16 -7.49
C TYR A 107 4.83 3.86 -6.04
N ALA A 108 5.91 4.52 -5.58
CA ALA A 108 6.54 4.16 -4.30
C ALA A 108 5.58 4.31 -3.11
N LEU A 109 4.74 5.33 -3.15
CA LEU A 109 3.77 5.64 -2.11
C LEU A 109 2.39 5.05 -2.46
N ALA A 110 1.40 5.34 -1.61
CA ALA A 110 0.00 5.39 -2.04
C ALA A 110 -0.63 4.06 -2.48
N THR A 111 -0.49 3.03 -1.64
CA THR A 111 -1.34 1.83 -1.70
C THR A 111 -2.64 2.06 -0.93
N ALA A 112 -3.79 1.65 -1.47
CA ALA A 112 -5.05 1.68 -0.75
C ALA A 112 -5.77 0.33 -0.83
N SER A 113 -6.58 0.02 0.18
CA SER A 113 -7.43 -1.16 0.19
C SER A 113 -8.83 -0.86 0.71
N THR A 114 -9.78 -1.73 0.35
CA THR A 114 -11.14 -1.74 0.89
C THR A 114 -11.65 -3.17 0.98
N ARG A 115 -12.74 -3.40 1.72
CA ARG A 115 -13.35 -4.73 1.78
C ARG A 115 -14.07 -5.07 0.48
N HIS A 116 -13.95 -6.32 0.06
CA HIS A 116 -14.83 -6.92 -0.93
C HIS A 116 -16.28 -6.87 -0.46
N ALA A 117 -17.23 -6.87 -1.40
CA ALA A 117 -18.66 -6.93 -1.10
C ALA A 117 -19.10 -8.17 -0.29
N ASN A 118 -18.24 -9.19 -0.19
CA ASN A 118 -18.53 -10.42 0.55
C ASN A 118 -18.19 -10.32 2.05
N GLY A 119 -17.63 -9.18 2.47
CA GLY A 119 -17.28 -8.88 3.87
C GLY A 119 -16.05 -9.61 4.41
N ARG A 120 -15.46 -10.55 3.67
CA ARG A 120 -14.32 -11.38 4.12
C ARG A 120 -13.02 -11.05 3.40
N ASP A 121 -13.10 -10.86 2.09
CA ASP A 121 -11.96 -10.60 1.24
C ASP A 121 -11.70 -9.10 1.10
N TRP A 122 -10.59 -8.75 0.47
CA TRP A 122 -10.11 -7.38 0.32
C TRP A 122 -9.76 -7.08 -1.12
N TRP A 123 -9.99 -5.82 -1.49
CA TRP A 123 -9.43 -5.22 -2.69
C TRP A 123 -8.22 -4.39 -2.30
N LEU A 124 -7.14 -4.46 -3.08
CA LEU A 124 -6.00 -3.55 -2.99
C LEU A 124 -5.73 -2.95 -4.37
N ILE A 125 -5.48 -1.65 -4.42
CA ILE A 125 -5.14 -0.94 -5.66
C ILE A 125 -3.76 -0.32 -5.51
N GLN A 126 -2.94 -0.53 -6.54
CA GLN A 126 -1.60 0.03 -6.67
C GLN A 126 -1.41 0.60 -8.06
N GLN A 127 -0.98 1.85 -8.16
CA GLN A 127 -0.68 2.50 -9.43
C GLN A 127 0.72 2.11 -9.93
N LYS A 128 0.87 1.94 -11.25
CA LYS A 128 2.19 1.91 -11.88
C LYS A 128 2.78 3.32 -11.88
N TYR A 129 4.09 3.43 -11.64
CA TYR A 129 4.80 4.70 -11.61
C TYR A 129 4.67 5.46 -12.94
N LYS A 130 4.29 6.73 -12.88
CA LYS A 130 4.12 7.63 -14.03
C LYS A 130 3.31 7.01 -15.19
N SER A 131 2.25 6.29 -14.87
CA SER A 131 1.47 5.52 -15.83
C SER A 131 -0.03 5.64 -15.56
N ASN A 132 -0.82 5.46 -16.62
CA ASN A 132 -2.28 5.31 -16.58
C ASN A 132 -2.74 3.94 -16.08
N LYS A 133 -1.81 3.02 -15.76
CA LYS A 133 -2.12 1.65 -15.35
C LYS A 133 -2.34 1.53 -13.84
N TYR A 134 -3.41 0.85 -13.47
CA TYR A 134 -3.75 0.48 -12.11
C TYR A 134 -3.74 -1.04 -11.97
N PHE A 135 -2.99 -1.55 -11.00
CA PHE A 135 -3.05 -2.95 -10.59
C PHE A 135 -4.14 -3.10 -9.52
N ILE A 136 -5.02 -4.09 -9.70
CA ILE A 136 -6.14 -4.38 -8.81
C ILE A 136 -5.94 -5.80 -8.29
N TYR A 137 -5.99 -5.98 -6.97
CA TYR A 137 -5.78 -7.27 -6.33
C TYR A 137 -6.99 -7.67 -5.51
N ASN A 138 -7.51 -8.87 -5.75
CA ASN A 138 -8.44 -9.54 -4.86
C ASN A 138 -7.66 -10.44 -3.90
N ILE A 139 -7.73 -10.13 -2.61
CA ILE A 139 -6.96 -10.78 -1.56
C ILE A 139 -7.94 -11.54 -0.67
N SER A 140 -7.83 -12.87 -0.70
CA SER A 140 -8.53 -13.75 0.22
C SER A 140 -7.56 -14.34 1.24
N GLU A 141 -8.08 -15.06 2.23
CA GLU A 141 -7.26 -15.81 3.18
C GLU A 141 -6.44 -16.97 2.55
N ASN A 142 -6.63 -17.25 1.25
CA ASN A 142 -6.00 -18.36 0.53
C ASN A 142 -5.15 -17.90 -0.65
N SER A 143 -5.58 -16.84 -1.35
CA SER A 143 -5.02 -16.43 -2.64
C SER A 143 -4.90 -14.92 -2.77
N ILE A 144 -4.08 -14.50 -3.73
CA ILE A 144 -4.05 -13.14 -4.26
C ILE A 144 -4.25 -13.29 -5.77
N ASN A 145 -5.38 -12.80 -6.27
CA ASN A 145 -5.65 -12.72 -7.70
C ASN A 145 -5.41 -11.28 -8.15
N SER A 146 -4.82 -11.11 -9.33
CA SER A 146 -4.48 -9.79 -9.87
C SER A 146 -5.17 -9.54 -11.20
N ASP A 147 -5.60 -8.30 -11.39
CA ASP A 147 -6.06 -7.75 -12.65
C ASP A 147 -5.45 -6.34 -12.86
N SER A 148 -5.71 -5.71 -14.00
CA SER A 148 -5.33 -4.33 -14.24
C SER A 148 -6.28 -3.59 -15.16
N THR A 149 -6.37 -2.28 -14.95
CA THR A 149 -7.12 -1.36 -15.82
C THR A 149 -6.28 -0.15 -16.20
N TYR A 150 -6.75 0.60 -17.21
CA TYR A 150 -6.07 1.75 -17.79
C TYR A 150 -7.03 2.93 -17.94
N PHE A 151 -6.56 4.14 -17.67
CA PHE A 151 -7.34 5.37 -17.84
C PHE A 151 -6.58 6.41 -18.67
N ASP A 152 -7.00 6.59 -19.92
CA ASP A 152 -6.34 7.49 -20.87
C ASP A 152 -6.70 8.97 -20.68
N ASN A 153 -5.89 9.85 -21.28
CA ASN A 153 -6.07 11.30 -21.41
C ASN A 153 -5.82 12.16 -20.15
N TRP A 154 -5.15 11.63 -19.12
CA TRP A 154 -5.05 12.27 -17.80
C TRP A 154 -3.56 12.39 -17.36
N ILE A 155 -3.24 13.36 -16.48
CA ILE A 155 -1.86 13.62 -16.02
C ILE A 155 -1.28 12.44 -15.23
N ASN A 156 -0.37 11.66 -15.81
CA ASN A 156 0.08 10.43 -15.17
C ASN A 156 1.23 10.62 -14.15
N SER A 157 1.77 11.83 -14.02
CA SER A 157 2.91 12.12 -13.12
C SER A 157 2.44 12.78 -11.83
N ILE A 158 1.92 11.99 -10.89
CA ILE A 158 1.55 12.45 -9.55
C ILE A 158 2.76 12.31 -8.61
N ILE A 159 3.00 13.32 -7.79
CA ILE A 159 4.06 13.39 -6.79
C ILE A 159 3.42 13.54 -5.41
N GLY A 160 3.82 12.68 -4.48
CA GLY A 160 3.23 12.62 -3.14
C GLY A 160 1.74 12.26 -3.12
N GLY A 161 1.07 12.80 -2.12
CA GLY A 161 -0.36 12.64 -1.88
C GLY A 161 -0.75 11.25 -1.35
N GLN A 162 -2.06 11.01 -1.28
CA GLN A 162 -2.63 9.82 -0.66
C GLN A 162 -3.62 9.14 -1.60
N ARG A 163 -3.73 7.83 -1.43
CA ARG A 163 -4.77 7.02 -2.07
C ARG A 163 -5.65 6.44 -0.98
N LEU A 164 -6.96 6.50 -1.15
CA LEU A 164 -7.90 5.99 -0.16
C LEU A 164 -9.18 5.49 -0.83
N PHE A 165 -9.93 4.72 -0.07
CA PHE A 165 -11.32 4.44 -0.37
C PHE A 165 -12.22 5.23 0.57
N THR A 166 -13.42 5.56 0.11
CA THR A 166 -14.51 5.97 1.00
C THR A 166 -14.85 4.87 2.00
N PRO A 167 -15.43 5.19 3.17
CA PRO A 167 -15.72 4.20 4.21
C PRO A 167 -16.62 3.04 3.75
N ASP A 168 -17.56 3.30 2.83
CA ASP A 168 -18.42 2.27 2.21
C ASP A 168 -17.72 1.49 1.08
N GLY A 169 -16.52 1.94 0.69
CA GLY A 169 -15.69 1.39 -0.36
C GLY A 169 -16.23 1.60 -1.77
N LEU A 170 -17.21 2.50 -1.96
CA LEU A 170 -17.83 2.72 -3.27
C LEU A 170 -17.05 3.70 -4.15
N LYS A 171 -16.05 4.39 -3.59
CA LYS A 171 -15.18 5.30 -4.32
C LYS A 171 -13.72 5.09 -3.98
N TYR A 172 -12.88 5.11 -5.00
CA TYR A 172 -11.43 5.21 -4.88
C TYR A 172 -11.01 6.66 -5.17
N ILE A 173 -10.18 7.23 -4.31
CA ILE A 173 -9.76 8.63 -4.39
C ILE A 173 -8.23 8.67 -4.40
N GLU A 174 -7.66 9.43 -5.33
CA GLU A 174 -6.25 9.76 -5.34
C GLU A 174 -6.04 11.26 -5.32
N THR A 175 -5.02 11.67 -4.56
CA THR A 175 -4.59 13.07 -4.46
C THR A 175 -3.09 13.15 -4.68
N GLY A 176 -2.61 14.33 -5.08
CA GLY A 176 -1.19 14.65 -5.11
C GLY A 176 -0.86 15.86 -5.97
N ALA A 177 0.40 16.25 -5.96
CA ALA A 177 0.90 17.31 -6.84
C ALA A 177 1.17 16.74 -8.23
N TYR A 178 1.01 17.54 -9.28
CA TYR A 178 1.51 17.18 -10.61
C TYR A 178 2.56 18.17 -11.13
N ASP A 179 2.65 19.36 -10.52
CA ASP A 179 3.71 20.33 -10.73
C ASP A 179 3.99 21.03 -9.40
N THR A 180 5.05 20.58 -8.73
CA THR A 180 5.45 21.13 -7.42
C THR A 180 6.05 22.53 -7.53
N SER A 181 6.53 22.94 -8.71
CA SER A 181 7.12 24.27 -8.92
C SER A 181 6.06 25.36 -9.05
N ALA A 182 4.91 25.01 -9.63
CA ALA A 182 3.75 25.88 -9.76
C ALA A 182 2.67 25.63 -8.69
N PHE A 183 2.97 24.79 -7.69
CA PHE A 183 2.03 24.38 -6.64
C PHE A 183 0.68 23.87 -7.18
N ARG A 184 0.73 23.04 -8.23
CA ARG A 184 -0.46 22.49 -8.86
C ARG A 184 -0.72 21.07 -8.37
N TYR A 185 -1.96 20.86 -7.96
CA TYR A 185 -2.44 19.64 -7.35
C TYR A 185 -3.65 19.11 -8.11
N LEU A 186 -3.91 17.82 -7.90
CA LEU A 186 -5.10 17.17 -8.41
C LEU A 186 -5.78 16.32 -7.35
N ILE A 187 -7.07 16.12 -7.55
CA ILE A 187 -7.88 15.09 -6.91
C ILE A 187 -8.57 14.31 -8.03
N ARG A 188 -8.52 12.99 -7.95
CA ARG A 188 -9.35 12.11 -8.80
C ARG A 188 -10.19 11.19 -7.96
N ILE A 189 -11.40 10.96 -8.45
CA ILE A 189 -12.41 10.16 -7.79
C ILE A 189 -12.93 9.17 -8.83
N PHE A 190 -12.93 7.90 -8.48
CA PHE A 190 -13.43 6.81 -9.30
C PHE A 190 -14.57 6.15 -8.56
N ASP A 191 -15.62 5.76 -9.26
CA ASP A 191 -16.57 4.77 -8.74
C ASP A 191 -15.88 3.40 -8.68
N PHE A 192 -16.15 2.64 -7.62
CA PHE A 192 -15.58 1.31 -7.40
C PHE A 192 -16.66 0.28 -7.11
N ASP A 193 -16.76 -0.72 -7.99
CA ASP A 193 -17.61 -1.89 -7.78
C ASP A 193 -16.90 -2.91 -6.88
N ARG A 194 -17.35 -3.05 -5.64
CA ARG A 194 -16.76 -3.98 -4.66
C ARG A 194 -17.05 -5.46 -4.94
N CYS A 195 -17.96 -5.79 -5.86
CA CYS A 195 -18.22 -7.17 -6.28
C CYS A 195 -17.23 -7.63 -7.35
N THR A 196 -16.82 -6.73 -8.25
CA THR A 196 -15.99 -7.07 -9.42
C THR A 196 -14.58 -6.52 -9.33
N GLY A 197 -14.34 -5.50 -8.50
CA GLY A 197 -13.08 -4.76 -8.44
C GLY A 197 -12.94 -3.71 -9.54
N THR A 198 -14.02 -3.34 -10.22
CA THR A 198 -13.97 -2.42 -11.36
C THR A 198 -13.91 -0.95 -10.92
N LEU A 199 -12.92 -0.22 -11.41
CA LEU A 199 -12.88 1.24 -11.37
C LEU A 199 -13.62 1.81 -12.58
N SER A 200 -14.44 2.84 -12.39
CA SER A 200 -15.21 3.48 -13.48
C SER A 200 -15.52 4.95 -13.19
N ASN A 201 -16.11 5.64 -14.18
CA ASN A 201 -16.59 7.02 -14.09
C ASN A 201 -15.62 7.98 -13.40
N PRO A 202 -14.36 8.06 -13.87
CA PRO A 202 -13.39 8.86 -13.18
C PRO A 202 -13.75 10.35 -13.32
N ILE A 203 -13.63 11.10 -12.23
CA ILE A 203 -13.73 12.57 -12.18
C ILE A 203 -12.39 13.14 -11.73
N HIS A 204 -11.95 14.24 -12.32
CA HIS A 204 -10.66 14.86 -12.06
C HIS A 204 -10.81 16.37 -11.84
N PHE A 205 -10.18 16.87 -10.79
CA PHE A 205 -10.12 18.29 -10.43
C PHE A 205 -8.65 18.73 -10.34
N GLU A 206 -8.35 19.92 -10.85
CA GLU A 206 -7.05 20.57 -10.71
C GLU A 206 -7.20 21.87 -9.95
N PHE A 207 -6.22 22.18 -9.11
CA PHE A 207 -6.20 23.42 -8.36
C PHE A 207 -4.77 23.84 -8.05
N VAL A 208 -4.60 25.12 -7.76
CA VAL A 208 -3.37 25.68 -7.21
C VAL A 208 -3.57 25.86 -5.72
N ASP A 209 -2.63 25.37 -4.91
CA ASP A 209 -2.65 25.58 -3.46
C ASP A 209 -1.44 26.45 -3.07
N SER A 210 -1.69 27.51 -2.31
CA SER A 210 -0.62 28.37 -1.78
C SER A 210 0.14 27.75 -0.60
N LEU A 211 -0.32 26.61 -0.06
CA LEU A 211 0.32 25.93 1.06
C LEU A 211 1.33 24.89 0.56
N THR A 212 2.58 25.04 0.99
CA THR A 212 3.61 24.00 0.83
C THR A 212 3.13 22.72 1.51
N ALA A 213 3.33 21.57 0.86
CA ALA A 213 3.01 20.24 1.36
C ALA A 213 3.45 20.03 2.82
N SER A 214 2.57 20.35 3.78
CA SER A 214 2.69 19.86 5.15
C SER A 214 2.08 18.47 5.15
N THR A 215 2.92 17.46 4.95
CA THR A 215 2.57 16.12 5.42
C THR A 215 2.40 16.23 6.94
N GLY A 216 1.15 16.18 7.41
CA GLY A 216 0.86 16.04 8.82
C GLY A 216 1.62 14.83 9.35
N ALA A 217 2.57 15.08 10.24
CA ALA A 217 3.22 14.08 11.08
C ALA A 217 2.34 13.82 12.31
#